data_AF-F1VUW4-F1
#
_entry.id   AF-F1VUW4-F1
#
_cell.length_a   1.000
_cell.length_b   1.000
_cell.length_c   1.000
_cell.angle_alpha   90.00
_cell.angle_beta   90.00
_cell.angle_gamma   90.00
#
_symmetry.space_group_name_H-M   'P 1'
#
loop_
_entity.id
_entity.type
_entity.pdbx_description
1 polymer ?
#
loop_
_entity_poly.entity_id
_entity_poly.type
_entity_poly.pdbx_seq_one_letter_code
_entity_poly.pdbx_strand_id
1 'polypeptide(L)'
;MAQRYIEFIGKEIQTAYLESYSEYGQNIFDRYVTFADFWIQDQEFRDPDTGESFDRNSLNQELEKIEKPAGISNPKDFRNEIVNFVLRARAQNGGKNPPWTSYEKLRTVIEKKMFSNTEELLPVISFNAKSSAEDANKHQEFVNRMVAKGYTAKQVRLLCEWYLRVRKSS
;
A
#
# COMPACT_ATOMS: atom_id res chain seq x y z
N MET A 1 -5.22 29.39 -0.10
CA MET A 1 -4.58 28.98 -1.38
C MET A 1 -3.48 27.94 -1.18
N ALA A 2 -2.58 28.09 -0.19
CA ALA A 2 -1.52 27.10 0.08
C ALA A 2 -2.03 25.68 0.38
N GLN A 3 -3.11 25.52 1.17
CA GLN A 3 -3.64 24.20 1.56
C GLN A 3 -4.11 23.34 0.37
N ARG A 4 -4.88 23.94 -0.56
CA ARG A 4 -5.37 23.23 -1.75
C ARG A 4 -4.23 22.78 -2.67
N TYR A 5 -3.15 23.57 -2.74
CA TYR A 5 -1.97 23.21 -3.51
C TYR A 5 -1.17 22.09 -2.84
N ILE A 6 -1.05 22.10 -1.51
CA ILE A 6 -0.45 21.01 -0.73
C ILE A 6 -1.22 19.69 -0.95
N GLU A 7 -2.56 19.73 -0.88
CA GLU A 7 -3.41 18.57 -1.13
C GLU A 7 -3.28 18.05 -2.56
N PHE A 8 -3.27 18.94 -3.55
CA PHE A 8 -3.11 18.59 -4.96
C PHE A 8 -1.75 17.92 -5.24
N ILE A 9 -0.65 18.56 -4.81
CA ILE A 9 0.70 18.01 -4.98
C ILE A 9 0.87 16.71 -4.18
N GLY A 10 0.30 16.64 -2.97
CA GLY A 10 0.28 15.42 -2.17
C GLY A 10 -0.37 14.27 -2.94
N LYS A 11 -1.55 14.50 -3.53
CA LYS A 11 -2.24 13.50 -4.36
C LYS A 11 -1.44 13.08 -5.59
N GLU A 12 -0.77 14.01 -6.24
CA GLU A 12 0.06 13.74 -7.42
C GLU A 12 1.26 12.84 -7.10
N ILE A 13 1.99 13.16 -6.02
CA ILE A 13 3.12 12.37 -5.51
C ILE A 13 2.62 10.98 -5.08
N GLN A 14 1.52 10.93 -4.33
CA GLN A 14 0.89 9.69 -3.87
C GLN A 14 0.50 8.78 -5.03
N THR A 15 -0.12 9.34 -6.07
CA THR A 15 -0.53 8.58 -7.25
C THR A 15 0.67 8.00 -7.97
N ALA A 16 1.70 8.82 -8.27
CA ALA A 16 2.91 8.36 -8.93
C ALA A 16 3.67 7.31 -8.10
N TYR A 17 3.66 7.44 -6.77
CA TYR A 17 4.23 6.45 -5.87
C TYR A 17 3.51 5.10 -5.94
N LEU A 18 2.18 5.07 -5.76
CA LEU A 18 1.39 3.82 -5.80
C LEU A 18 1.58 3.06 -7.11
N GLU A 19 1.65 3.83 -8.18
CA GLU A 19 1.84 3.35 -9.54
C GLU A 19 3.20 2.65 -9.73
N SER A 20 4.27 3.17 -9.12
CA SER A 20 5.60 2.55 -9.04
C SER A 20 5.69 1.43 -7.99
N TYR A 21 4.66 1.24 -7.15
CA TYR A 21 4.60 0.27 -6.06
C TYR A 21 3.43 -0.71 -6.22
N SER A 22 3.00 -1.00 -7.46
CA SER A 22 1.90 -1.95 -7.72
C SER A 22 2.16 -3.33 -7.08
N GLU A 23 3.40 -3.80 -7.08
CA GLU A 23 3.79 -5.06 -6.43
C GLU A 23 3.63 -4.98 -4.91
N TYR A 24 3.97 -3.85 -4.30
CA TYR A 24 3.79 -3.67 -2.85
C TYR A 24 2.31 -3.66 -2.45
N GLY A 25 1.46 -2.99 -3.23
CA GLY A 25 0.01 -3.02 -3.02
C GLY A 25 -0.54 -4.43 -3.16
N GLN A 26 -0.02 -5.20 -4.12
CA GLN A 26 -0.36 -6.61 -4.29
C GLN A 26 0.10 -7.47 -3.12
N ASN A 27 1.31 -7.24 -2.59
CA ASN A 27 1.83 -7.98 -1.43
C ASN A 27 0.98 -7.73 -0.17
N ILE A 28 0.57 -6.48 0.08
CA ILE A 28 -0.34 -6.15 1.19
C ILE A 28 -1.69 -6.86 0.97
N PHE A 29 -2.22 -6.83 -0.25
CA PHE A 29 -3.48 -7.49 -0.60
C PHE A 29 -3.42 -8.99 -0.36
N ASP A 30 -2.41 -9.68 -0.89
CA ASP A 30 -2.28 -11.12 -0.79
C ASP A 30 -2.10 -11.59 0.65
N ARG A 31 -1.29 -10.85 1.42
CA ARG A 31 -1.12 -11.10 2.86
C ARG A 31 -2.39 -10.85 3.64
N TYR A 32 -3.11 -9.75 3.37
CA TYR A 32 -4.39 -9.43 4.02
C TYR A 32 -5.43 -10.52 3.77
N VAL A 33 -5.60 -10.96 2.53
CA VAL A 33 -6.56 -12.01 2.16
C VAL A 33 -6.22 -13.31 2.88
N THR A 34 -4.94 -13.70 2.90
CA THR A 34 -4.49 -14.91 3.58
C THR A 34 -4.78 -14.83 5.07
N PHE A 35 -4.37 -13.74 5.73
CA PHE A 35 -4.59 -13.58 7.18
C PHE A 35 -6.07 -13.54 7.53
N ALA A 36 -6.89 -12.87 6.72
CA ALA A 36 -8.33 -12.82 6.90
C ALA A 36 -8.97 -14.21 6.78
N ASP A 37 -8.54 -15.03 5.81
CA ASP A 37 -9.05 -16.38 5.61
C ASP A 37 -8.72 -17.29 6.82
N PHE A 38 -7.46 -17.32 7.27
CA PHE A 38 -7.06 -18.05 8.47
C PHE A 38 -7.79 -17.57 9.72
N TRP A 39 -7.96 -16.25 9.88
CA TRP A 39 -8.71 -15.68 10.99
C TRP A 39 -10.19 -16.08 10.98
N ILE A 40 -10.83 -16.13 9.80
CA ILE A 40 -12.23 -16.58 9.66
C ILE A 40 -12.35 -18.06 10.01
N GLN A 41 -11.41 -18.88 9.53
CA GLN A 41 -11.39 -20.33 9.72
C GLN A 41 -10.96 -20.78 11.13
N ASP A 42 -10.54 -19.85 11.99
CA ASP A 42 -9.97 -20.16 13.31
C ASP A 42 -8.72 -21.04 13.25
N GLN A 43 -7.87 -20.81 12.25
CA GLN A 43 -6.63 -21.57 12.05
C GLN A 43 -5.42 -20.70 12.33
N GLU A 44 -4.36 -21.35 12.82
CA GLU A 44 -3.05 -20.73 12.94
C GLU A 44 -2.41 -20.60 11.56
N PHE A 45 -1.84 -19.43 11.27
CA PHE A 45 -1.05 -19.22 10.06
C PHE A 45 0.43 -19.38 10.41
N ARG A 46 1.16 -20.18 9.64
CA ARG A 46 2.61 -20.28 9.72
C ARG A 46 3.23 -19.73 8.45
N ASP A 47 4.01 -18.67 8.60
CA ASP A 47 4.72 -18.04 7.50
C ASP A 47 5.77 -19.02 6.95
N PRO A 48 5.72 -19.39 5.65
CA PRO A 48 6.62 -20.37 5.08
C PRO A 48 8.05 -19.83 4.90
N ASP A 49 8.21 -18.50 4.79
CA ASP A 49 9.49 -17.86 4.52
C ASP A 49 10.26 -17.57 5.81
N THR A 50 9.54 -17.14 6.86
CA THR A 50 10.16 -16.76 8.16
C THR A 50 10.02 -17.84 9.22
N GLY A 51 9.05 -18.75 9.08
CA GLY A 51 8.68 -19.74 10.10
C GLY A 51 7.85 -19.17 11.26
N GLU A 52 7.53 -17.88 11.25
CA GLU A 52 6.72 -17.21 12.26
C GLU A 52 5.29 -17.77 12.28
N SER A 53 4.72 -17.97 13.48
CA SER A 53 3.37 -18.51 13.64
C SER A 53 2.46 -17.46 14.27
N PHE A 54 1.29 -17.30 13.68
CA PHE A 54 0.28 -16.32 14.06
C PHE A 54 -0.97 -17.06 14.52
N ASP A 55 -1.31 -16.90 15.79
CA ASP A 55 -2.59 -17.34 16.34
C ASP A 55 -3.72 -16.40 15.90
N ARG A 56 -4.97 -16.76 16.22
CA ARG A 56 -6.15 -15.95 15.86
C ARG A 56 -6.04 -14.50 16.38
N ASN A 57 -5.47 -14.30 17.57
CA ASN A 57 -5.33 -12.97 18.17
C ASN A 57 -4.29 -12.12 17.43
N SER A 58 -3.16 -12.71 17.08
CA SER A 58 -2.08 -12.08 16.33
C SER A 58 -2.51 -11.73 14.92
N LEU A 59 -3.23 -12.65 14.25
CA LEU A 59 -3.88 -12.37 12.96
C LEU A 59 -4.84 -11.18 13.06
N ASN A 60 -5.66 -11.12 14.12
CA ASN A 60 -6.54 -9.98 14.33
C ASN A 60 -5.77 -8.65 14.45
N GLN A 61 -4.67 -8.65 15.21
CA GLN A 61 -3.84 -7.46 15.38
C GLN A 61 -3.21 -7.01 14.05
N GLU A 62 -2.71 -7.94 13.23
CA GLU A 62 -2.15 -7.60 11.91
C GLU A 62 -3.20 -7.03 10.96
N LEU A 63 -4.40 -7.63 10.92
CA LEU A 63 -5.52 -7.13 10.12
C LEU A 63 -5.98 -5.75 10.57
N GLU A 64 -6.07 -5.52 11.88
CA GLU A 64 -6.47 -4.23 12.45
C GLU A 64 -5.51 -3.08 12.11
N LYS A 65 -4.20 -3.35 11.96
CA LYS A 65 -3.21 -2.34 11.52
C LYS A 65 -3.54 -1.77 10.14
N ILE A 66 -4.26 -2.52 9.33
CA ILE A 66 -4.68 -2.15 7.97
C ILE A 66 -6.09 -1.55 8.00
N GLU A 67 -7.01 -2.14 8.76
CA GLU A 67 -8.43 -1.78 8.80
C GLU A 67 -8.73 -0.50 9.61
N LYS A 68 -8.06 -0.29 10.75
CA LYS A 68 -8.31 0.85 11.65
C LYS A 68 -8.03 2.20 10.99
N PRO A 69 -6.87 2.42 10.32
CA PRO A 69 -6.62 3.67 9.60
C PRO A 69 -7.65 3.94 8.50
N ALA A 70 -8.26 2.88 7.96
CA ALA A 70 -9.28 3.00 6.95
C ALA A 70 -10.68 3.32 7.48
N GLY A 71 -10.91 3.19 8.78
CA GLY A 71 -12.19 3.45 9.43
C GLY A 71 -13.20 2.32 9.25
N ILE A 72 -12.74 1.07 9.12
CA ILE A 72 -13.63 -0.10 9.00
C ILE A 72 -14.32 -0.34 10.35
N SER A 73 -15.64 -0.18 10.38
CA SER A 73 -16.46 -0.29 11.59
C SER A 73 -16.86 -1.72 11.94
N ASN A 74 -16.99 -2.61 10.95
CA ASN A 74 -17.29 -4.03 11.14
C ASN A 74 -16.23 -4.90 10.44
N PRO A 75 -15.08 -5.15 11.11
CA PRO A 75 -13.99 -5.92 10.54
C PRO A 75 -14.37 -7.34 10.13
N LYS A 76 -15.25 -8.01 10.90
CA LYS A 76 -15.65 -9.40 10.61
C LYS A 76 -16.36 -9.50 9.26
N ASP A 77 -17.37 -8.68 9.03
CA ASP A 77 -18.11 -8.72 7.76
C ASP A 77 -17.23 -8.27 6.60
N PHE A 78 -16.40 -7.24 6.82
CA PHE A 78 -15.44 -6.78 5.83
C PHE A 78 -14.47 -7.90 5.40
N ARG A 79 -13.83 -8.60 6.35
CA ARG A 79 -12.94 -9.74 6.07
C ARG A 79 -13.65 -10.83 5.28
N ASN A 80 -14.87 -11.21 5.69
CA ASN A 80 -15.66 -12.23 5.00
C ASN A 80 -16.00 -11.81 3.57
N GLU A 81 -16.38 -10.56 3.37
CA GLU A 81 -16.70 -10.01 2.05
C GLU A 81 -15.48 -10.09 1.11
N ILE A 82 -14.30 -9.66 1.58
CA ILE A 82 -13.06 -9.71 0.82
C ILE A 82 -12.68 -11.15 0.47
N VAL A 83 -12.61 -12.04 1.46
CA VAL A 83 -12.18 -13.44 1.22
C VAL A 83 -13.11 -14.11 0.22
N ASN A 84 -14.43 -13.94 0.36
CA ASN A 84 -15.40 -14.47 -0.60
C ASN A 84 -15.24 -13.89 -2.01
N PHE A 85 -14.96 -12.60 -2.15
CA PHE A 85 -14.65 -12.00 -3.44
C PHE A 85 -13.43 -12.66 -4.08
N VAL A 86 -12.33 -12.80 -3.33
CA VAL A 86 -11.08 -13.36 -3.85
C VAL A 86 -11.20 -14.84 -4.19
N LEU A 87 -11.87 -15.63 -3.35
CA LEU A 87 -12.13 -17.04 -3.65
C LEU A 87 -12.91 -17.21 -4.96
N ARG A 88 -13.94 -16.38 -5.21
CA ARG A 88 -14.65 -16.38 -6.49
C ARG A 88 -13.77 -15.95 -7.66
N ALA A 89 -12.98 -14.89 -7.50
CA ALA A 89 -12.08 -14.42 -8.54
C ALA A 89 -11.01 -15.47 -8.89
N ARG A 90 -10.43 -16.15 -7.89
CA ARG A 90 -9.48 -17.26 -8.08
C ARG A 90 -10.13 -18.42 -8.85
N ALA A 91 -11.36 -18.81 -8.48
CA ALA A 91 -12.08 -19.88 -9.17
C ALA A 91 -12.30 -19.57 -10.66
N GLN A 92 -12.50 -18.30 -11.01
CA GLN A 92 -12.69 -17.86 -12.40
C GLN A 92 -11.37 -17.67 -13.17
N ASN A 93 -10.25 -17.42 -12.47
CA ASN A 93 -8.96 -17.08 -13.06
C ASN A 93 -7.88 -18.15 -12.86
N GLY A 94 -8.26 -19.43 -12.81
CA GLY A 94 -7.30 -20.54 -12.74
C GLY A 94 -6.44 -20.53 -11.47
N GLY A 95 -7.03 -20.13 -10.34
CA GLY A 95 -6.37 -20.07 -9.03
C GLY A 95 -5.58 -18.79 -8.76
N LYS A 96 -5.46 -17.87 -9.74
CA LYS A 96 -4.71 -16.63 -9.55
C LYS A 96 -5.49 -15.59 -8.77
N ASN A 97 -4.80 -14.92 -7.85
CA ASN A 97 -5.34 -13.74 -7.18
C ASN A 97 -5.68 -12.64 -8.18
N PRO A 98 -6.80 -11.92 -7.98
CA PRO A 98 -7.08 -10.73 -8.77
C PRO A 98 -6.09 -9.61 -8.39
N PRO A 99 -5.88 -8.62 -9.28
CA PRO A 99 -5.07 -7.47 -8.94
C PRO A 99 -5.68 -6.72 -7.76
N TRP A 100 -4.87 -6.18 -6.86
CA TRP A 100 -5.32 -5.50 -5.64
C TRP A 100 -6.24 -4.30 -5.89
N THR A 101 -6.17 -3.72 -7.09
CA THR A 101 -7.03 -2.63 -7.57
C THR A 101 -8.42 -3.08 -8.02
N SER A 102 -8.66 -4.38 -8.15
CA SER A 102 -9.94 -4.94 -8.62
C SER A 102 -11.09 -4.77 -7.64
N TYR A 103 -10.80 -4.54 -6.36
CA TYR A 103 -11.81 -4.38 -5.32
C TYR A 103 -11.70 -3.05 -4.59
N GLU A 104 -12.58 -2.12 -4.94
CA GLU A 104 -12.49 -0.72 -4.51
C GLU A 104 -12.40 -0.53 -3.00
N LYS A 105 -13.15 -1.32 -2.22
CA LYS A 105 -13.13 -1.19 -0.75
C LYS A 105 -11.76 -1.57 -0.17
N LEU A 106 -11.19 -2.70 -0.59
CA LEU A 106 -9.87 -3.13 -0.10
C LEU A 106 -8.75 -2.27 -0.68
N ARG A 107 -8.87 -1.85 -1.94
CA ARG A 107 -7.98 -0.88 -2.55
C ARG A 107 -7.86 0.39 -1.70
N THR A 108 -8.98 1.01 -1.34
CA THR A 108 -9.00 2.23 -0.51
C THR A 108 -8.33 2.01 0.85
N VAL A 109 -8.50 0.82 1.44
CA VAL A 109 -7.90 0.45 2.72
C VAL A 109 -6.38 0.31 2.59
N ILE A 110 -5.91 -0.38 1.54
CA ILE A 110 -4.48 -0.56 1.25
C ILE A 110 -3.82 0.77 0.93
N GLU A 111 -4.45 1.62 0.11
CA GLU A 111 -3.96 2.97 -0.18
C GLU A 111 -3.76 3.77 1.12
N LYS A 112 -4.77 3.80 2.01
CA LYS A 112 -4.65 4.47 3.31
C LYS A 112 -3.52 3.89 4.16
N LYS A 113 -3.36 2.56 4.19
CA LYS A 113 -2.25 1.91 4.91
C LYS A 113 -0.88 2.36 4.37
N MET A 114 -0.68 2.30 3.05
CA MET A 114 0.56 2.71 2.39
C MET A 114 0.90 4.17 2.68
N PHE A 115 -0.10 5.05 2.79
CA PHE A 115 0.12 6.47 3.07
C PHE A 115 0.26 6.82 4.56
N SER A 116 -0.32 6.01 5.45
CA SER A 116 -0.18 6.18 6.89
C SER A 116 1.26 5.96 7.35
N ASN A 117 2.02 5.08 6.68
CA ASN A 117 3.41 4.79 7.01
C ASN A 117 4.40 5.55 6.11
N THR A 118 4.50 6.86 6.31
CA THR A 118 5.39 7.77 5.55
C THR A 118 6.84 7.32 5.48
N GLU A 119 7.30 6.57 6.47
CA GLU A 119 8.68 6.08 6.55
C GLU A 119 9.00 5.13 5.38
N GLU A 120 8.01 4.43 4.85
CA GLU A 120 8.14 3.58 3.65
C GLU A 120 8.08 4.37 2.33
N LEU A 121 7.57 5.61 2.37
CA LEU A 121 7.64 6.54 1.22
C LEU A 121 9.07 7.09 1.07
N LEU A 122 9.80 7.26 2.17
CA LEU A 122 11.09 7.95 2.21
C LEU A 122 12.12 7.39 1.22
N PRO A 123 12.39 6.07 1.10
CA PRO A 123 13.39 5.56 0.17
C PRO A 123 13.12 5.92 -1.30
N VAL A 124 11.85 6.10 -1.65
CA VAL A 124 11.40 6.26 -3.04
C VAL A 124 11.30 7.73 -3.43
N ILE A 125 10.96 8.61 -2.49
CA ILE A 125 10.92 10.06 -2.74
C ILE A 125 12.18 10.78 -2.27
N SER A 126 13.03 10.13 -1.46
CA SER A 126 14.33 10.66 -1.07
C SER A 126 15.40 10.31 -2.10
N PHE A 127 16.14 11.32 -2.51
CA PHE A 127 17.27 11.18 -3.42
C PHE A 127 18.50 10.76 -2.61
N ASN A 128 18.51 9.51 -2.11
CA ASN A 128 19.60 9.02 -1.28
C ASN A 128 20.59 8.19 -2.12
N ALA A 129 21.86 8.59 -2.14
CA ALA A 129 22.89 7.97 -2.99
C ALA A 129 23.32 6.54 -2.54
N LYS A 130 22.74 6.02 -1.46
CA LYS A 130 23.04 4.69 -0.88
C LYS A 130 21.80 3.76 -0.85
N SER A 131 20.88 3.90 -1.80
CA SER A 131 19.72 3.01 -1.92
C SER A 131 20.11 1.69 -2.60
N SER A 132 19.33 0.62 -2.38
CA SER A 132 19.52 -0.63 -3.13
C SER A 132 19.29 -0.42 -4.63
N ALA A 133 19.73 -1.34 -5.48
CA ALA A 133 19.47 -1.27 -6.93
C ALA A 133 17.97 -1.31 -7.26
N GLU A 134 17.20 -2.07 -6.47
CA GLU A 134 15.75 -2.15 -6.58
C GLU A 134 15.09 -0.81 -6.20
N ASP A 135 15.50 -0.19 -5.10
CA ASP A 135 15.00 1.13 -4.67
C ASP A 135 15.35 2.22 -5.69
N ALA A 136 16.55 2.16 -6.28
CA ALA A 136 16.98 3.08 -7.33
C ALA A 136 16.12 2.97 -8.59
N ASN A 137 15.75 1.75 -8.98
CA ASN A 137 14.85 1.52 -10.11
C ASN A 137 13.45 2.07 -9.81
N LYS A 138 12.89 1.75 -8.64
CA LYS A 138 11.59 2.27 -8.19
C LYS A 138 11.56 3.80 -8.12
N HIS A 139 12.64 4.42 -7.64
CA HIS A 139 12.81 5.88 -7.66
C HIS A 139 12.83 6.44 -9.09
N GLN A 140 13.55 5.81 -10.01
CA GLN A 140 13.62 6.26 -11.39
C GLN A 140 12.26 6.14 -12.09
N GLU A 141 11.52 5.05 -11.86
CA GLU A 141 10.14 4.92 -12.36
C GLU A 141 9.23 6.01 -11.81
N PHE A 142 9.32 6.31 -10.52
CA PHE A 142 8.57 7.39 -9.89
C PHE A 142 8.86 8.74 -10.56
N VAL A 143 10.15 9.07 -10.77
CA VAL A 143 10.57 10.29 -11.47
C VAL A 143 10.03 10.30 -12.90
N ASN A 144 10.13 9.19 -13.63
CA ASN A 144 9.64 9.10 -15.02
C ASN A 144 8.12 9.33 -15.11
N ARG A 145 7.34 8.80 -14.17
CA ARG A 145 5.88 9.03 -14.13
C ARG A 145 5.53 10.48 -13.84
N MET A 146 6.21 11.11 -12.89
CA MET A 146 6.04 12.54 -12.64
C MET A 146 6.47 13.37 -13.87
N VAL A 147 7.53 12.98 -14.56
CA VAL A 147 7.94 13.65 -15.81
C VAL A 147 6.88 13.50 -16.90
N ALA A 148 6.25 12.34 -17.03
CA ALA A 148 5.13 12.12 -17.96
C ALA A 148 3.91 13.02 -17.64
N LYS A 149 3.75 13.46 -16.38
CA LYS A 149 2.74 14.46 -15.98
C LYS A 149 3.13 15.91 -16.25
N GLY A 150 4.30 16.16 -16.84
CA GLY A 150 4.76 17.49 -17.25
C GLY A 150 5.76 18.16 -16.30
N TYR A 151 6.21 17.46 -15.25
CA TYR A 151 7.27 17.96 -14.37
C TYR A 151 8.67 17.71 -14.97
N THR A 152 9.64 18.55 -14.66
CA THR A 152 11.07 18.24 -14.89
C THR A 152 11.61 17.43 -13.72
N ALA A 153 12.65 16.61 -13.93
CA ALA A 153 13.29 15.86 -12.83
C ALA A 153 13.73 16.78 -11.66
N LYS A 154 14.18 18.01 -11.98
CA LYS A 154 14.52 19.03 -10.98
C LYS A 154 13.29 19.52 -10.19
N GLN A 155 12.15 19.71 -10.85
CA GLN A 155 10.89 20.04 -10.17
C GLN A 155 10.41 18.89 -9.29
N VAL A 156 10.47 17.64 -9.75
CA VAL A 156 10.10 16.46 -8.95
C VAL A 156 10.91 16.41 -7.66
N ARG A 157 12.23 16.62 -7.74
CA ARG A 157 13.10 16.68 -6.57
C ARG A 157 12.67 17.74 -5.57
N LEU A 158 12.51 18.98 -6.04
CA LEU A 158 12.14 20.11 -5.18
C LEU A 158 10.75 19.91 -4.56
N LEU A 159 9.80 19.34 -5.31
CA LEU A 159 8.45 19.03 -4.82
C LEU A 159 8.46 17.98 -3.72
N CYS A 160 9.20 16.87 -3.90
CA CYS A 160 9.34 15.84 -2.88
C CYS A 160 10.01 16.38 -1.60
N GLU A 161 11.11 17.13 -1.73
CA GLU A 161 11.82 17.75 -0.61
C GLU A 161 10.92 18.73 0.17
N TRP A 162 10.17 19.57 -0.55
CA TRP A 162 9.23 20.51 0.05
C TRP A 162 8.07 19.80 0.74
N TYR A 163 7.45 18.81 0.09
CA TYR A 163 6.32 18.05 0.63
C TYR A 163 6.71 17.31 1.92
N LEU A 164 7.88 16.68 1.95
CA LEU A 164 8.44 16.04 3.15
C LEU A 164 8.63 17.03 4.30
N ARG A 165 9.11 18.25 4.01
CA ARG A 165 9.32 19.28 5.02
C ARG A 165 8.00 19.77 5.61
N VAL A 166 7.02 20.08 4.78
CA VAL A 166 5.70 20.59 5.21
C VAL A 166 4.98 19.56 6.08
N ARG A 167 5.06 18.27 5.73
CA ARG A 167 4.45 17.21 6.53
C ARG A 167 5.14 16.95 7.87
N LYS A 168 6.47 17.12 7.96
CA LYS A 168 7.19 17.00 9.24
C LYS A 168 6.90 18.16 10.21
N SER A 169 6.47 19.31 9.69
CA SER A 169 6.15 20.50 10.49
C SER A 169 4.67 20.63 10.86
N SER A 170 3.83 19.68 10.44
CA SER A 170 2.38 19.63 10.71
C SER A 170 2.07 18.51 11.69
#